data_AF-A0A6H1ZUQ4-F1
#
_entry.id   AF-A0A6H1ZUQ4-F1
#
_cell.length_a   1.000
_cell.length_b   1.000
_cell.length_c   1.000
_cell.angle_alpha   90.00
_cell.angle_beta   90.00
_cell.angle_gamma   90.00
#
_symmetry.space_group_name_H-M   'P 1'
#
loop_
_entity.id
_entity.type
_entity.pdbx_description
1 polymer ?
#
loop_
_entity_poly.entity_id
_entity_poly.type
_entity_poly.pdbx_seq_one_letter_code
_entity_poly.pdbx_strand_id
1 'polypeptide(L)'
;MSKQRWVRGKGDFLAFSGPCLLTHVIVYPDAADDYADVYDGRDATVGSKLARFRCADKGTRQFDFGDGILMDGGIYVAAFDSAVETTIAFIPVESQPASLAAGE
;
A
#
# COMPACT_ATOMS: atom_id res chain seq x y z
N MET A 1 1.94 19.28 -7.75
CA MET A 1 2.24 17.89 -8.13
C MET A 1 2.65 17.14 -6.87
N SER A 2 1.78 16.24 -6.38
CA SER A 2 2.11 15.37 -5.25
C SER A 2 3.34 14.52 -5.59
N LYS A 3 4.34 14.53 -4.72
CA LYS A 3 5.54 13.70 -4.87
C LYS A 3 5.23 12.27 -4.45
N GLN A 4 5.77 11.30 -5.18
CA GLN A 4 5.76 9.90 -4.78
C GLN A 4 6.48 9.75 -3.43
N ARG A 5 5.88 8.95 -2.55
CA ARG A 5 6.37 8.60 -1.22
C ARG A 5 6.69 7.11 -1.17
N TRP A 6 7.68 6.77 -0.36
CA TRP A 6 8.15 5.41 -0.17
C TRP A 6 8.13 5.11 1.33
N VAL A 7 7.46 4.04 1.73
CA VAL A 7 7.38 3.60 3.12
C VAL A 7 7.76 2.13 3.18
N ARG A 8 8.71 1.80 4.05
CA ARG A 8 9.13 0.43 4.32
C ARG A 8 8.74 0.05 5.74
N GLY A 9 8.21 -1.16 5.91
CA GLY A 9 7.85 -1.73 7.19
C GLY A 9 8.13 -3.22 7.23
N LYS A 10 8.16 -3.77 8.44
CA LYS A 10 8.37 -5.19 8.74
C LYS A 10 7.17 -5.72 9.49
N GLY A 11 6.67 -6.89 9.12
CA GLY A 11 5.39 -7.39 9.62
C GLY A 11 4.22 -6.54 9.15
N ASP A 12 3.18 -6.46 9.96
CA ASP A 12 1.99 -5.67 9.67
C ASP A 12 2.22 -4.18 9.95
N PHE A 13 1.81 -3.30 9.04
CA PHE A 13 1.91 -1.86 9.25
C PHE A 13 0.94 -1.04 8.38
N LEU A 14 0.62 0.15 8.88
CA LEU A 14 -0.08 1.18 8.13
C LEU A 14 0.93 2.03 7.35
N ALA A 15 0.96 1.91 6.02
CA ALA A 15 1.85 2.68 5.17
C ALA A 15 1.35 4.13 4.98
N PHE A 16 0.03 4.30 4.83
CA PHE A 16 -0.61 5.62 4.67
C PHE A 16 -2.09 5.56 5.04
N SER A 17 -2.64 6.63 5.63
CA SER A 17 -3.99 6.63 6.23
C SER A 17 -5.07 7.37 5.42
N GLY A 18 -4.73 7.81 4.20
CA GLY A 18 -5.63 8.60 3.36
C GLY A 18 -5.55 8.25 1.87
N PRO A 19 -6.34 8.94 1.02
CA PRO A 19 -6.45 8.63 -0.39
C PRO A 19 -5.11 8.76 -1.12
N CYS A 20 -4.76 7.76 -1.92
CA CYS A 20 -3.50 7.74 -2.66
C CYS A 20 -3.57 6.86 -3.90
N LEU A 21 -2.60 7.04 -4.80
CA LEU A 21 -2.34 6.14 -5.91
C LEU A 21 -1.19 5.19 -5.51
N LEU A 22 -1.48 3.91 -5.33
CA LEU A 22 -0.48 2.87 -5.12
C LEU A 22 0.25 2.59 -6.44
N THR A 23 1.56 2.80 -6.48
CA THR A 23 2.36 2.63 -7.70
C THR A 23 3.26 1.40 -7.64
N HIS A 24 3.80 1.07 -6.47
CA HIS A 24 4.67 -0.09 -6.32
C HIS A 24 4.43 -0.81 -4.99
N VAL A 25 4.57 -2.14 -5.04
CA VAL A 25 4.72 -3.00 -3.88
C VAL A 25 5.99 -3.81 -4.07
N ILE A 26 6.89 -3.79 -3.08
CA ILE A 26 8.13 -4.56 -3.09
C ILE A 26 8.14 -5.43 -1.83
N VAL A 27 8.18 -6.74 -2.00
CA VAL A 27 8.21 -7.71 -0.91
C VAL A 27 9.62 -8.29 -0.81
N TYR A 28 10.19 -8.28 0.39
CA TYR A 28 11.47 -8.88 0.74
C TYR A 28 11.16 -10.09 1.63
N PRO A 29 10.99 -11.27 1.04
CA PRO A 29 10.67 -12.48 1.80
C PRO A 29 11.89 -12.99 2.58
N ASP A 30 11.67 -13.62 3.73
CA ASP A 30 12.73 -14.33 4.48
C ASP A 30 12.76 -15.82 4.10
N ALA A 31 11.58 -16.38 3.80
CA ALA A 31 11.35 -17.75 3.36
C ALA A 31 10.60 -17.82 2.02
N ALA A 32 10.67 -18.99 1.37
CA ALA A 32 9.82 -19.25 0.22
C ALA A 32 8.34 -19.26 0.68
N ASP A 33 7.46 -18.81 -0.21
CA ASP A 33 6.01 -18.69 0.01
C ASP A 33 5.56 -17.58 0.96
N ASP A 34 6.49 -16.81 1.50
CA ASP A 34 6.19 -15.56 2.19
C ASP A 34 5.41 -14.60 1.28
N TYR A 35 4.50 -13.87 1.91
CA TYR A 35 3.66 -12.91 1.20
C TYR A 35 3.35 -11.67 2.02
N ALA A 36 2.89 -10.64 1.32
CA ALA A 36 2.22 -9.49 1.90
C ALA A 36 0.83 -9.33 1.27
N ASP A 37 -0.19 -9.22 2.11
CA ASP A 37 -1.53 -8.83 1.71
C ASP A 37 -1.65 -7.31 1.84
N VAL A 38 -2.05 -6.63 0.76
CA VAL A 38 -2.27 -5.17 0.77
C VAL A 38 -3.75 -4.87 0.75
N TYR A 39 -4.17 -3.95 1.61
CA TYR A 39 -5.56 -3.55 1.79
C TYR A 39 -5.72 -2.06 1.45
N ASP A 40 -6.81 -1.74 0.77
CA ASP A 40 -7.32 -0.38 0.67
C ASP A 40 -8.08 -0.04 1.96
N GLY A 41 -7.37 0.58 2.90
CA GLY A 41 -7.88 0.86 4.23
C GLY A 41 -6.78 1.08 5.26
N ARG A 42 -7.19 1.20 6.53
CA ARG A 42 -6.29 1.46 7.67
C ARG A 42 -5.88 0.21 8.44
N ASP A 43 -6.59 -0.89 8.22
CA ASP A 43 -6.35 -2.20 8.81
C ASP A 43 -7.00 -3.29 7.93
N ALA A 44 -6.76 -4.56 8.27
CA ALA A 44 -7.28 -5.72 7.54
C ALA A 44 -8.77 -6.02 7.80
N THR A 45 -9.43 -5.33 8.73
CA THR A 45 -10.84 -5.58 9.11
C THR A 45 -11.82 -4.63 8.42
N VAL A 46 -11.39 -3.39 8.20
CA VAL A 46 -12.20 -2.33 7.58
C VAL A 46 -11.84 -2.15 6.10
N GLY A 47 -10.59 -2.45 5.72
CA GLY A 47 -10.11 -2.28 4.36
C GLY A 47 -10.47 -3.42 3.41
N SER A 48 -10.70 -3.09 2.14
CA SER A 48 -10.87 -4.12 1.11
C SER A 48 -9.51 -4.66 0.70
N LYS A 49 -9.34 -6.00 0.73
CA LYS A 49 -8.09 -6.62 0.28
C LYS A 49 -7.92 -6.39 -1.22
N LEU A 50 -6.86 -5.68 -1.60
CA LEU A 50 -6.51 -5.47 -3.00
C LEU A 50 -5.97 -6.77 -3.59
N ALA A 51 -4.88 -7.29 -3.02
CA ALA A 51 -4.20 -8.48 -3.54
C ALA A 51 -3.28 -9.11 -2.49
N ARG A 52 -2.88 -10.36 -2.78
CA ARG A 52 -1.78 -11.05 -2.11
C ARG A 52 -0.55 -11.03 -3.01
N PHE A 53 0.57 -10.55 -2.50
CA PHE A 53 1.86 -10.54 -3.18
C PHE A 53 2.76 -11.63 -2.60
N ARG A 54 2.74 -12.81 -3.21
CA ARG A 54 3.51 -13.99 -2.77
C ARG A 54 4.84 -14.10 -3.51
N CYS A 55 5.90 -14.45 -2.79
CA CYS A 55 7.20 -14.78 -3.36
C CYS A 55 7.35 -16.31 -3.44
N ALA A 56 7.64 -16.84 -4.63
CA ALA A 56 7.84 -18.28 -4.82
C ALA A 56 9.19 -18.79 -4.26
N ASP A 57 10.10 -17.87 -3.94
CA ASP A 57 11.45 -18.11 -3.43
C ASP A 57 11.84 -16.99 -2.45
N LYS A 58 13.06 -17.06 -1.90
CA LYS A 58 13.65 -16.01 -1.04
C LYS A 58 14.08 -14.75 -1.82
N GLY A 59 13.63 -14.59 -3.06
CA GLY A 59 13.98 -13.45 -3.90
C GLY A 59 13.04 -12.27 -3.67
N THR A 60 13.60 -11.06 -3.57
CA THR A 60 12.82 -9.83 -3.58
C THR A 60 11.94 -9.76 -4.82
N ARG A 61 10.65 -9.44 -4.65
CA ARG A 61 9.70 -9.24 -5.75
C ARG A 61 9.20 -7.82 -5.76
N GLN A 62 9.18 -7.22 -6.94
CA GLN A 62 8.62 -5.90 -7.19
C GLN A 62 7.43 -6.03 -8.13
N PHE A 63 6.35 -5.35 -7.76
CA PHE A 63 5.12 -5.23 -8.51
C PHE A 63 4.91 -3.75 -8.85
N ASP A 64 4.78 -3.45 -10.13
CA ASP A 64 4.61 -2.11 -10.68
C ASP A 64 3.20 -2.00 -11.29
N PHE A 65 2.51 -0.91 -10.96
CA PHE A 65 1.14 -0.63 -11.42
C PHE A 65 1.06 0.56 -12.39
N GLY A 66 2.19 1.04 -12.92
CA GLY A 66 2.25 2.14 -13.88
C GLY A 66 1.65 3.42 -13.29
N ASP A 67 0.54 3.88 -13.87
CA ASP A 67 -0.18 5.09 -13.44
C ASP A 67 -0.76 5.00 -12.02
N GLY A 68 -0.79 3.79 -11.46
CA GLY A 68 -1.15 3.51 -10.08
C GLY A 68 -2.60 3.09 -9.88
N ILE A 69 -2.85 2.44 -8.75
CA ILE A 69 -4.18 1.98 -8.32
C ILE A 69 -4.70 2.98 -7.29
N LEU A 70 -5.91 3.50 -7.49
CA LEU A 70 -6.56 4.35 -6.51
C LEU A 70 -6.92 3.54 -5.27
N MET A 71 -6.48 4.04 -4.11
CA MET A 71 -6.75 3.51 -2.78
C MET A 71 -7.44 4.63 -2.00
N ASP A 72 -8.72 4.48 -1.67
CA ASP A 72 -9.54 5.53 -1.03
C ASP A 72 -9.37 5.56 0.49
N GLY A 73 -9.21 4.40 1.12
CA GLY A 73 -9.12 4.21 2.56
C GLY A 73 -7.71 4.29 3.13
N GLY A 74 -6.69 4.27 2.27
CA GLY A 74 -5.28 4.24 2.65
C GLY A 74 -4.60 2.94 2.23
N ILE A 75 -3.41 2.68 2.76
CA ILE A 75 -2.63 1.48 2.46
C ILE A 75 -2.22 0.81 3.76
N TYR A 76 -2.83 -0.33 4.04
CA TYR A 76 -2.41 -1.22 5.12
C TYR A 76 -1.78 -2.49 4.54
N VAL A 77 -0.69 -2.92 5.16
CA VAL A 77 0.03 -4.15 4.81
C VAL A 77 -0.15 -5.15 5.95
N ALA A 78 -0.67 -6.33 5.62
CA ALA A 78 -0.65 -7.50 6.50
C ALA A 78 0.34 -8.52 5.93
N ALA A 79 1.47 -8.69 6.61
CA ALA A 79 2.49 -9.64 6.22
C ALA A 79 2.11 -11.07 6.64
N PHE A 80 2.71 -12.07 6.00
CA PHE A 80 2.56 -13.46 6.43
C PHE A 80 3.05 -13.68 7.88
N ASP A 81 4.19 -13.07 8.21
CA ASP A 81 4.75 -13.06 9.55
C ASP A 81 5.49 -11.74 9.84
N SER A 82 6.07 -11.63 11.05
CA SER A 82 6.83 -10.45 11.48
C SER A 82 8.24 -10.38 10.91
N ALA A 83 8.69 -11.35 10.11
CA ALA A 83 9.99 -11.37 9.44
C ALA A 83 9.93 -10.73 8.05
N VAL A 84 8.82 -10.86 7.33
CA VAL A 84 8.63 -10.28 5.99
C VAL A 84 8.71 -8.75 6.04
N GLU A 85 9.55 -8.17 5.19
CA GLU A 85 9.59 -6.73 4.96
C GLU A 85 8.88 -6.36 3.66
N THR A 86 8.18 -5.23 3.67
CA THR A 86 7.49 -4.70 2.49
C THR A 86 7.78 -3.21 2.33
N THR A 87 8.10 -2.79 1.12
CA THR A 87 8.15 -1.37 0.72
C THR A 87 6.96 -1.05 -0.17
N ILE A 88 6.26 0.02 0.16
CA ILE A 88 5.13 0.57 -0.59
C ILE A 88 5.56 1.91 -1.19
N ALA A 89 5.36 2.10 -2.49
CA ALA A 89 5.48 3.39 -3.13
C ALA A 89 4.12 3.90 -3.61
N PHE A 90 3.77 5.12 -3.24
CA PHE A 90 2.46 5.71 -3.53
C PHE A 90 2.52 7.22 -3.72
N ILE A 91 1.52 7.79 -4.37
CA ILE A 91 1.36 9.23 -4.54
C ILE A 91 0.13 9.66 -3.73
N PRO A 92 0.26 10.47 -2.68
CA PRO A 92 -0.89 11.01 -1.97
C PRO A 92 -1.78 11.81 -2.93
N VAL A 93 -3.08 11.53 -2.92
CA VAL A 93 -4.05 12.39 -3.61
C VAL A 93 -4.29 13.57 -2.67
N GLU A 94 -3.95 14.77 -3.12
CA GLU A 94 -4.40 15.97 -2.42
C GLU A 94 -5.92 15.98 -2.53
N SER A 95 -6.62 15.74 -1.42
CA SER A 95 -8.03 16.10 -1.35
C SER A 95 -8.08 17.59 -1.69
N GLN A 96 -8.66 17.95 -2.83
CA GLN A 96 -9.02 19.33 -3.06
C GLN A 96 -9.80 19.76 -1.80
N PRO A 97 -9.46 20.90 -1.16
CA PRO A 97 -10.38 21.44 -0.19
C PRO A 97 -11.72 21.54 -0.91
N ALA A 98 -12.79 21.05 -0.28
CA ALA A 98 -14.13 21.22 -0.79
C ALA A 98 -14.34 22.71 -1.05
N SER A 99 -14.07 23.15 -2.28
CA SER A 99 -14.12 24.53 -2.68
C SER A 99 -15.59 24.86 -2.76
N LEU A 100 -16.06 25.60 -1.76
CA LEU A 100 -17.25 26.43 -1.81
C LEU A 100 -18.40 25.84 -2.63
N ALA A 101 -19.18 24.95 -2.02
CA ALA A 101 -20.60 24.98 -2.33
C ALA A 101 -21.15 26.30 -1.77
N ALA A 102 -21.25 27.28 -2.66
CA ALA A 102 -22.14 28.45 -2.71
C ALA A 102 -22.96 28.72 -1.43
N GLY A 103 -22.91 29.89 -0.79
CA GLY A 103 -22.91 31.19 -1.48
C GLY A 103 -24.24 31.41 -2.21
N GLU A 104 -25.35 31.43 -1.48
CA GLU A 104 -26.44 32.43 -1.50
C GLU A 104 -27.60 31.98 -0.59
#